data_AF-A0A131YMB4-F1
#
_entry.id   AF-A0A131YMB4-F1
#
_cell.length_a   1.000
_cell.length_b   1.000
_cell.length_c   1.000
_cell.angle_alpha   90.00
_cell.angle_beta   90.00
_cell.angle_gamma   90.00
#
_symmetry.space_group_name_H-M   'P 1'
#
loop_
_entity.id
_entity.type
_entity.pdbx_description
1 polymer ?
#
loop_
_entity_poly.entity_id
_entity_poly.type
_entity_poly.pdbx_seq_one_letter_code
_entity_poly.pdbx_strand_id
1 'polypeptide(L)'
;MDQHAKIRVALIAIFSFQYGVSFAGGIFYPEMRKDLEKYHDPHRCTAQRPQWYLMYRNYYYDPYYGGTANCVKFQRTAPPKNFTMPATYSWCGPSGCGSIDVHYSLLSTPGYAARNLHSFTAKEQALTWEHHAIYVDCESCYIGRHHYARNGYGCTMWLPATPLSKESTEYCDFIFDVFCGSAPKFYMYNPSCPALLEKAASGGRSKV
;
A
#
# COMPACT_ATOMS: atom_id res chain seq x y z
N MET A 1 -46.54 -30.59 56.66
CA MET A 1 -45.24 -30.65 57.37
C MET A 1 -44.34 -31.58 56.60
N ASP A 2 -43.15 -31.27 56.15
CA ASP A 2 -42.48 -30.05 55.71
C ASP A 2 -41.38 -30.58 54.77
N GLN A 3 -41.18 -29.91 53.65
CA GLN A 3 -40.48 -30.39 52.47
C GLN A 3 -39.18 -29.61 52.34
N HIS A 4 -38.01 -30.12 52.74
CA HIS A 4 -36.75 -29.47 52.34
C HIS A 4 -35.54 -30.44 52.27
N ALA A 5 -35.38 -31.09 51.11
CA ALA A 5 -34.08 -31.58 50.66
C ALA A 5 -33.28 -30.41 50.05
N LYS A 6 -32.17 -30.04 50.69
CA LYS A 6 -31.29 -28.95 50.24
C LYS A 6 -30.39 -29.43 49.10
N ILE A 7 -30.79 -29.15 47.87
CA ILE A 7 -29.94 -29.30 46.68
C ILE A 7 -28.91 -28.15 46.68
N ARG A 8 -27.63 -28.47 46.84
CA ARG A 8 -26.53 -27.52 46.65
C ARG A 8 -26.20 -27.47 45.16
N VAL A 9 -26.69 -26.46 44.46
CA VAL A 9 -26.28 -26.15 43.09
C VAL A 9 -24.88 -25.55 43.14
N ALA A 10 -23.88 -26.28 42.63
CA ALA A 10 -22.55 -25.76 42.41
C ALA A 10 -22.59 -24.80 41.20
N LEU A 11 -22.30 -23.52 41.43
CA LEU A 11 -22.12 -22.52 40.39
C LEU A 11 -20.81 -22.81 39.64
N ILE A 12 -20.90 -23.41 38.46
CA ILE A 12 -19.79 -23.46 37.50
C ILE A 12 -19.70 -22.07 36.87
N ALA A 13 -18.74 -21.26 37.31
CA ALA A 13 -18.38 -20.03 36.62
C ALA A 13 -17.69 -20.39 35.30
N ILE A 14 -18.47 -20.39 34.22
CA ILE A 14 -17.92 -20.43 32.86
C ILE A 14 -17.23 -19.08 32.65
N PHE A 15 -15.91 -19.06 32.77
CA PHE A 15 -15.09 -17.94 32.28
C PHE A 15 -15.18 -17.97 30.75
N SER A 16 -16.23 -17.35 30.22
CA SER A 16 -16.27 -16.91 28.85
C SER A 16 -15.09 -15.96 28.67
N PHE A 17 -13.97 -16.45 28.13
CA PHE A 17 -12.94 -15.61 27.55
C PHE A 17 -13.57 -14.97 26.31
N GLN A 18 -14.45 -14.00 26.54
CA GLN A 18 -14.87 -13.07 25.52
C GLN A 18 -13.59 -12.34 25.16
N TYR A 19 -12.97 -12.75 24.06
CA TYR A 19 -12.26 -11.81 23.20
C TYR A 19 -13.27 -10.69 22.97
N GLY A 20 -13.16 -9.64 23.77
CA GLY A 20 -13.90 -8.42 23.57
C GLY A 20 -13.51 -7.96 22.18
N VAL A 21 -14.36 -8.28 21.21
CA VAL A 21 -14.37 -7.58 19.94
C VAL A 21 -14.90 -6.21 20.32
N SER A 22 -14.00 -5.33 20.76
CA SER A 22 -14.28 -3.90 20.84
C SER A 22 -14.57 -3.46 19.43
N PHE A 23 -15.83 -3.50 19.02
CA PHE A 23 -16.35 -2.75 17.89
C PHE A 23 -16.39 -1.26 18.25
N ALA A 24 -15.24 -0.71 18.60
CA ALA A 24 -15.06 0.73 18.67
C ALA A 24 -14.79 1.23 17.24
N GLY A 25 -15.79 1.14 16.34
CA GLY A 25 -15.87 1.84 15.05
C GLY A 25 -14.66 1.81 14.09
N GLY A 26 -13.61 1.04 14.37
CA GLY A 26 -12.37 1.03 13.62
C GLY A 26 -12.45 0.06 12.46
N ILE A 27 -11.93 0.47 11.30
CA ILE A 27 -11.75 -0.46 10.19
C ILE A 27 -10.72 -1.50 10.62
N PHE A 28 -11.15 -2.76 10.68
CA PHE A 28 -10.25 -3.88 10.89
C PHE A 28 -9.63 -4.28 9.55
N TYR A 29 -8.31 -4.17 9.45
CA TYR A 29 -7.53 -4.62 8.31
C TYR A 29 -6.93 -5.99 8.65
N PRO A 30 -7.36 -7.10 8.01
CA PRO A 30 -6.84 -8.44 8.29
C PRO A 30 -5.33 -8.57 8.09
N GLU A 31 -4.77 -7.78 7.17
CA GLU A 31 -3.33 -7.64 6.96
C GLU A 31 -2.62 -7.04 8.19
N MET A 32 -3.27 -6.18 8.96
CA MET A 32 -2.70 -5.52 10.14
C MET A 32 -2.78 -6.40 11.40
N ARG A 33 -2.53 -7.70 11.25
CA ARG A 33 -2.26 -8.57 12.40
C ARG A 33 -0.77 -8.51 12.76
N LYS A 34 -0.46 -8.58 14.05
CA LYS A 34 0.90 -8.43 14.55
C LYS A 34 1.83 -9.55 14.07
N ASP A 35 1.32 -10.78 13.92
CA ASP A 35 2.10 -11.93 13.44
C ASP A 35 2.47 -11.85 11.95
N LEU A 36 1.81 -10.98 11.19
CA LEU A 36 2.08 -10.75 9.77
C LEU A 36 3.10 -9.64 9.51
N GLU A 37 3.52 -8.92 10.55
CA GLU A 37 4.38 -7.74 10.46
C GLU A 37 5.65 -7.91 9.59
N LYS A 38 6.25 -9.10 9.60
CA LYS A 38 7.44 -9.44 8.80
C LYS A 38 7.23 -9.28 7.28
N TYR A 39 5.99 -9.29 6.81
CA TYR A 39 5.62 -9.15 5.40
C TYR A 39 5.35 -7.71 4.99
N HIS A 40 5.37 -6.75 5.91
CA HIS A 40 4.97 -5.35 5.65
C HIS A 40 6.13 -4.36 5.78
N ASP A 41 7.39 -4.81 5.81
CA ASP A 41 8.54 -3.94 6.06
C ASP A 41 9.32 -3.59 4.78
N PRO A 42 8.90 -2.56 4.02
CA PRO A 42 9.57 -2.09 2.80
C PRO A 42 10.98 -1.54 3.06
N HIS A 43 11.34 -1.22 4.32
CA HIS A 43 12.70 -0.80 4.64
C HIS A 43 13.73 -1.85 4.21
N ARG A 44 13.37 -3.14 4.29
CA ARG A 44 14.19 -4.27 3.85
C ARG A 44 14.55 -4.22 2.36
N CYS A 45 13.74 -3.53 1.55
CA CYS A 45 13.91 -3.42 0.10
C CYS A 45 14.64 -2.15 -0.35
N THR A 46 14.97 -1.25 0.58
CA THR A 46 15.49 0.08 0.22
C THR A 46 16.80 0.03 -0.54
N ALA A 47 17.62 -1.02 -0.42
CA ALA A 47 18.82 -1.18 -1.22
C ALA A 47 18.57 -1.64 -2.67
N GLN A 48 17.46 -2.33 -2.96
CA GLN A 48 17.39 -3.27 -4.08
C GLN A 48 16.70 -2.72 -5.34
N ARG A 49 15.69 -1.84 -5.24
CA ARG A 49 14.93 -1.37 -6.43
C ARG A 49 14.48 0.10 -6.31
N PRO A 50 15.04 1.05 -7.07
CA PRO A 50 14.67 2.46 -6.96
C PRO A 50 13.43 2.84 -7.78
N GLN A 51 12.97 2.00 -8.70
CA GLN A 51 11.87 2.33 -9.63
C GLN A 51 10.78 1.25 -9.62
N TRP A 52 9.53 1.70 -9.57
CA TRP A 52 8.35 0.84 -9.48
C TRP A 52 7.22 1.40 -10.36
N TYR A 53 6.47 0.51 -11.00
CA TYR A 53 5.27 0.85 -11.76
C TYR A 53 4.02 0.38 -11.03
N LEU A 54 3.00 1.24 -11.01
CA LEU A 54 1.67 0.86 -10.58
C LEU A 54 1.04 0.00 -11.67
N MET A 55 0.78 -1.27 -11.38
CA MET A 55 0.18 -2.18 -12.35
C MET A 55 -1.32 -2.01 -12.41
N TYR A 56 -1.96 -2.04 -11.25
CA TYR A 56 -3.39 -1.86 -11.14
C TYR A 56 -3.80 -1.40 -9.73
N ARG A 57 -5.02 -0.88 -9.62
CA ARG A 57 -5.66 -0.48 -8.36
C ARG A 57 -7.15 -0.82 -8.36
N ASN A 58 -7.77 -0.90 -7.19
CA ASN A 58 -9.20 -1.25 -7.07
C ASN A 58 -10.15 -0.03 -6.96
N TYR A 59 -9.68 1.16 -7.32
CA TYR A 59 -10.44 2.41 -7.29
C TYR A 59 -10.09 3.29 -8.50
N TYR A 60 -11.07 4.03 -9.01
CA TYR A 60 -10.96 4.66 -10.33
C TYR A 60 -10.08 5.91 -10.36
N TYR A 61 -10.12 6.75 -9.32
CA TYR A 61 -9.47 8.05 -9.27
C TYR A 61 -8.56 8.16 -8.04
N ASP A 62 -7.32 8.61 -8.22
CA ASP A 62 -6.39 8.90 -7.12
C ASP A 62 -5.85 10.34 -7.23
N PRO A 63 -6.18 11.24 -6.29
CA PRO A 63 -5.73 12.63 -6.37
C PRO A 63 -4.21 12.80 -6.25
N TYR A 64 -3.50 11.83 -5.65
CA TYR A 64 -2.05 11.89 -5.43
C TYR A 64 -1.25 11.24 -6.56
N TYR A 65 -1.89 10.34 -7.33
CA TYR A 65 -1.26 9.59 -8.43
C TYR A 65 -1.88 9.92 -9.79
N GLY A 66 -2.03 11.20 -10.09
CA GLY A 66 -2.42 11.67 -11.44
C GLY A 66 -3.90 11.52 -11.79
N GLY A 67 -4.78 11.38 -10.80
CA GLY A 67 -6.22 11.27 -11.01
C GLY A 67 -6.58 9.96 -11.71
N THR A 68 -7.07 10.05 -12.94
CA THR A 68 -7.38 8.92 -13.83
C THR A 68 -6.24 8.58 -14.81
N ALA A 69 -5.10 9.27 -14.71
CA ALA A 69 -3.95 9.00 -15.56
C ALA A 69 -3.39 7.59 -15.34
N ASN A 70 -2.76 7.05 -16.38
CA ASN A 70 -2.07 5.77 -16.37
C ASN A 70 -0.55 5.97 -16.18
N CYS A 71 0.22 4.91 -16.37
CA CYS A 71 1.67 4.93 -16.36
C CYS A 71 2.26 5.56 -15.10
N VAL A 72 1.63 5.31 -13.95
CA VAL A 72 2.14 5.82 -12.69
C VAL A 72 3.43 5.08 -12.35
N LYS A 73 4.50 5.84 -12.16
CA LYS A 73 5.83 5.37 -11.79
C LYS A 73 6.29 6.09 -10.54
N PHE A 74 6.81 5.32 -9.60
CA PHE A 74 7.57 5.81 -8.46
C PHE A 74 9.06 5.68 -8.76
N GLN A 75 9.83 6.73 -8.48
CA GLN A 75 11.28 6.75 -8.64
C GLN A 75 11.93 7.37 -7.41
N ARG A 76 12.81 6.64 -6.74
CA ARG A 76 13.72 7.23 -5.76
C ARG A 76 14.83 8.02 -6.47
N THR A 77 15.09 9.25 -6.03
CA THR A 77 16.09 10.14 -6.66
C THR A 77 17.40 10.24 -5.89
N ALA A 78 17.45 9.81 -4.63
CA ALA A 78 18.69 9.66 -3.86
C ALA A 78 18.56 8.54 -2.80
N PRO A 79 19.68 7.99 -2.27
CA PRO A 79 19.65 7.01 -1.19
C PRO A 79 18.90 7.51 0.06
N PRO A 80 18.30 6.60 0.84
CA PRO A 80 17.62 6.97 2.08
C PRO A 80 18.58 7.49 3.14
N LYS A 81 18.13 8.49 3.90
CA LYS A 81 18.76 9.00 5.13
C LYS A 81 17.72 8.95 6.25
N ASN A 82 18.00 8.20 7.31
CA ASN A 82 17.08 8.02 8.44
C ASN A 82 15.64 7.62 8.02
N PHE A 83 15.53 6.64 7.11
CA PHE A 83 14.25 6.15 6.56
C PHE A 83 13.46 7.16 5.71
N THR A 84 14.03 8.33 5.44
CA THR A 84 13.49 9.32 4.51
C THR A 84 14.32 9.38 3.23
N MET A 85 13.68 9.47 2.08
CA MET A 85 14.34 9.58 0.79
C MET A 85 13.57 10.53 -0.14
N PRO A 86 14.27 11.32 -0.97
CA PRO A 86 13.60 12.05 -2.03
C PRO A 86 13.16 11.07 -3.13
N ALA A 87 11.97 11.30 -3.66
CA ALA A 87 11.42 10.52 -4.74
C ALA A 87 10.58 11.40 -5.67
N THR A 88 10.22 10.84 -6.81
CA THR A 88 9.34 11.46 -7.80
C THR A 88 8.27 10.45 -8.19
N TYR A 89 7.01 10.89 -8.18
CA TYR A 89 5.95 10.20 -8.88
C TYR A 89 5.76 10.84 -10.25
N SER A 90 5.56 10.04 -11.28
CA SER A 90 5.26 10.50 -12.64
C SER A 90 4.13 9.69 -13.23
N TRP A 91 3.31 10.30 -14.08
CA TRP A 91 2.17 9.65 -14.74
C TRP A 91 1.97 10.21 -16.15
N CYS A 92 1.26 9.45 -16.99
CA CYS A 92 0.85 9.88 -18.32
C CYS A 92 -0.57 9.39 -18.61
N GLY A 93 -1.36 10.25 -19.26
CA GLY A 93 -2.70 9.91 -19.71
C GLY A 93 -3.07 10.65 -20.99
N PRO A 94 -4.34 10.56 -21.42
CA PRO A 94 -4.82 11.28 -22.60
C PRO A 94 -4.61 12.79 -22.52
N SER A 95 -4.62 13.37 -21.31
CA SER A 95 -4.43 14.80 -21.05
C SER A 95 -2.95 15.22 -20.96
N GLY A 96 -2.01 14.33 -21.25
CA GLY A 96 -0.57 14.57 -21.14
C GLY A 96 0.05 13.87 -19.93
N CYS A 97 1.29 14.27 -19.62
CA CYS A 97 2.08 13.69 -18.53
C CYS A 97 2.31 14.72 -17.42
N GLY A 98 2.48 14.22 -16.20
CA GLY A 98 2.78 15.03 -15.03
C GLY A 98 3.73 14.32 -14.08
N SER A 99 4.29 15.08 -13.15
CA SER A 99 5.14 14.55 -12.09
C SER A 99 5.05 15.40 -10.83
N ILE A 100 5.33 14.78 -9.68
CA ILE A 100 5.45 15.46 -8.39
C ILE A 100 6.65 14.90 -7.63
N ASP A 101 7.48 15.81 -7.14
CA ASP A 101 8.58 15.50 -6.25
C ASP A 101 8.09 15.43 -4.80
N VAL A 102 8.54 14.40 -4.09
CA VAL A 102 8.12 14.11 -2.72
C VAL A 102 9.31 13.83 -1.81
N HIS A 103 9.12 14.11 -0.53
CA HIS A 103 9.84 13.47 0.56
C HIS A 103 9.06 12.24 0.99
N TYR A 104 9.63 11.06 0.74
CA TYR A 104 9.06 9.77 1.13
C TYR A 104 9.71 9.29 2.42
N SER A 105 8.92 9.06 3.45
CA SER A 105 9.35 8.54 4.76
C SER A 105 8.70 7.21 5.06
N LEU A 106 9.49 6.31 5.65
CA LEU A 106 9.03 5.04 6.17
C LEU A 106 8.86 5.10 7.69
N LEU A 107 7.62 4.92 8.13
CA LEU A 107 7.18 5.01 9.52
C LEU A 107 6.58 3.67 9.97
N SER A 108 6.33 3.53 11.26
CA SER A 108 5.63 2.37 11.82
C SER A 108 4.23 2.78 12.23
N THR A 109 3.23 1.98 11.88
CA THR A 109 1.89 2.13 12.46
C THR A 109 1.94 1.87 13.98
N PRO A 110 1.01 2.42 14.79
CA PRO A 110 1.01 2.22 16.25
C PRO A 110 1.08 0.74 16.65
N GLY A 111 2.02 0.39 17.53
CA GLY A 111 2.25 -0.98 17.99
C GLY A 111 3.10 -1.85 17.06
N TYR A 112 3.60 -1.31 15.94
CA TYR A 112 4.48 -2.00 14.99
C TYR A 112 5.95 -1.59 15.16
N ALA A 113 6.84 -2.57 15.01
CA ALA A 113 8.28 -2.42 14.84
C ALA A 113 8.69 -2.33 13.35
N ALA A 114 7.95 -2.99 12.45
CA ALA A 114 8.15 -2.86 11.00
C ALA A 114 7.82 -1.45 10.55
N ARG A 115 8.53 -0.98 9.52
CA ARG A 115 8.29 0.32 8.92
C ARG A 115 7.23 0.22 7.81
N ASN A 116 6.02 -0.17 8.20
CA ASN A 116 4.93 -0.50 7.30
C ASN A 116 4.06 0.68 6.82
N LEU A 117 4.29 1.89 7.32
CA LEU A 117 3.56 3.08 6.92
C LEU A 117 4.42 3.92 5.96
N HIS A 118 3.92 4.12 4.75
CA HIS A 118 4.50 5.01 3.77
C HIS A 118 3.87 6.39 3.92
N SER A 119 4.69 7.42 4.13
CA SER A 119 4.25 8.81 4.24
C SER A 119 4.97 9.65 3.18
N PHE A 120 4.21 10.37 2.37
CA PHE A 120 4.74 11.19 1.27
C PHE A 120 4.30 12.62 1.47
N THR A 121 5.28 13.53 1.45
CA THR A 121 5.02 14.97 1.49
C THR A 121 5.52 15.60 0.20
N ALA A 122 4.65 16.26 -0.55
CA ALA A 122 5.04 17.00 -1.75
C ALA A 122 6.02 18.12 -1.40
N LYS A 123 7.07 18.32 -2.21
CA LYS A 123 8.10 19.34 -1.91
C LYS A 123 7.58 20.77 -2.08
N GLU A 124 6.74 21.00 -3.07
CA GLU A 124 6.28 22.33 -3.48
C GLU A 124 4.83 22.61 -3.06
N GLN A 125 4.20 21.67 -2.34
CA GLN A 125 2.80 21.75 -1.95
C GLN A 125 2.67 21.28 -0.50
N ALA A 126 1.77 21.89 0.27
CA ALA A 126 1.45 21.43 1.62
C ALA A 126 0.53 20.17 1.59
N LEU A 127 0.89 19.20 0.76
CA LEU A 127 0.13 17.98 0.50
C LEU A 127 0.89 16.79 1.10
N THR A 128 0.23 16.04 1.97
CA THR A 128 0.75 14.80 2.52
C THR A 128 -0.29 13.69 2.37
N TRP A 129 0.16 12.49 1.99
CA TRP A 129 -0.69 11.31 1.95
C TRP A 129 0.06 10.09 2.47
N GLU A 130 -0.71 9.15 2.99
CA GLU A 130 -0.18 7.96 3.63
C GLU A 130 -0.93 6.71 3.19
N HIS A 131 -0.20 5.61 3.16
CA HIS A 131 -0.74 4.28 2.92
C HIS A 131 0.15 3.24 3.62
N HIS A 132 -0.44 2.13 4.05
CA HIS A 132 0.33 1.06 4.68
C HIS A 132 0.57 -0.11 3.73
N ALA A 133 1.64 -0.86 3.99
CA ALA A 133 1.97 -2.07 3.25
C ALA A 133 1.06 -3.23 3.68
N ILE A 134 0.35 -3.85 2.72
CA ILE A 134 -0.31 -5.15 2.88
C ILE A 134 0.71 -6.27 2.71
N TYR A 135 1.62 -6.12 1.76
CA TYR A 135 2.66 -7.09 1.48
C TYR A 135 3.80 -6.43 0.71
N VAL A 136 5.03 -6.83 1.00
CA VAL A 136 6.20 -6.45 0.22
C VAL A 136 7.13 -7.64 0.02
N ASP A 137 7.51 -7.85 -1.23
CA ASP A 137 8.65 -8.64 -1.65
C ASP A 137 9.55 -7.76 -2.52
N CYS A 138 10.83 -7.71 -2.17
CA CYS A 138 11.75 -6.74 -2.75
C CYS A 138 12.09 -7.01 -4.21
N GLU A 139 11.85 -8.25 -4.67
CA GLU A 139 12.15 -8.69 -6.02
C GLU A 139 10.91 -8.72 -6.90
N SER A 140 9.72 -8.98 -6.34
CA SER A 140 8.51 -9.15 -7.13
C SER A 140 7.52 -7.99 -7.03
N CYS A 141 7.02 -7.64 -5.85
CA CYS A 141 5.86 -6.77 -5.76
C CYS A 141 5.70 -6.05 -4.42
N TYR A 142 4.96 -4.96 -4.50
CA TYR A 142 4.49 -4.21 -3.35
C TYR A 142 2.97 -4.01 -3.44
N ILE A 143 2.26 -4.30 -2.36
CA ILE A 143 0.81 -4.14 -2.24
C ILE A 143 0.54 -3.15 -1.11
N GLY A 144 -0.17 -2.07 -1.41
CA GLY A 144 -0.45 -0.98 -0.47
C GLY A 144 -1.94 -0.74 -0.26
N ARG A 145 -2.32 -0.36 0.97
CA ARG A 145 -3.67 0.05 1.37
C ARG A 145 -3.75 1.57 1.56
N HIS A 146 -4.65 2.20 0.81
CA HIS A 146 -4.89 3.65 0.80
C HIS A 146 -6.16 3.98 1.58
N HIS A 147 -6.00 4.47 2.81
CA HIS A 147 -7.13 4.77 3.68
C HIS A 147 -8.04 5.90 3.16
N TYR A 148 -7.49 6.79 2.34
CA TYR A 148 -8.21 7.89 1.71
C TYR A 148 -9.07 7.46 0.52
N ALA A 149 -8.91 6.22 0.03
CA ALA A 149 -9.58 5.73 -1.17
C ALA A 149 -10.55 4.59 -0.84
N ARG A 150 -11.64 4.50 -1.62
CA ARG A 150 -12.65 3.43 -1.54
C ARG A 150 -13.11 3.15 -0.10
N ASN A 151 -13.47 4.20 0.65
CA ASN A 151 -13.91 4.13 2.05
C ASN A 151 -12.93 3.35 2.95
N GLY A 152 -11.63 3.57 2.74
CA GLY A 152 -10.57 2.90 3.50
C GLY A 152 -10.10 1.57 2.91
N TYR A 153 -10.69 1.08 1.82
CA TYR A 153 -10.35 -0.21 1.20
C TYR A 153 -9.62 -0.09 -0.14
N GLY A 154 -9.16 1.11 -0.49
CA GLY A 154 -8.39 1.35 -1.70
C GLY A 154 -7.06 0.59 -1.67
N CYS A 155 -6.72 -0.10 -2.76
CA CYS A 155 -5.47 -0.84 -2.88
C CYS A 155 -4.75 -0.59 -4.19
N THR A 156 -3.43 -0.74 -4.16
CA THR A 156 -2.54 -0.67 -5.33
C THR A 156 -1.60 -1.85 -5.38
N MET A 157 -1.37 -2.38 -6.58
CA MET A 157 -0.33 -3.36 -6.90
C MET A 157 0.82 -2.69 -7.66
N TRP A 158 2.04 -2.81 -7.15
CA TRP A 158 3.25 -2.27 -7.76
C TRP A 158 4.24 -3.37 -8.07
N LEU A 159 4.91 -3.27 -9.22
CA LEU A 159 6.03 -4.13 -9.60
C LEU A 159 7.28 -3.28 -9.84
N PRO A 160 8.49 -3.82 -9.60
CA PRO A 160 9.72 -3.12 -9.94
C PRO A 160 9.81 -2.93 -11.46
N ALA A 161 10.47 -1.86 -11.90
CA ALA A 161 10.61 -1.55 -13.32
C ALA A 161 11.45 -2.58 -14.10
N THR A 162 12.26 -3.37 -13.40
CA THR A 162 13.05 -4.44 -14.01
C THR A 162 12.15 -5.61 -14.42
N PRO A 163 12.37 -6.23 -15.59
CA PRO A 163 11.54 -7.32 -16.08
C PRO A 163 11.42 -8.46 -15.06
N LEU A 164 10.19 -8.88 -14.79
CA LEU A 164 9.87 -10.09 -14.04
C LEU A 164 9.14 -11.06 -14.96
N SER A 165 9.36 -12.36 -14.76
CA SER A 165 8.50 -13.34 -15.42
C SER A 165 7.10 -13.26 -14.83
N LYS A 166 6.06 -13.55 -15.63
CA LYS A 166 4.66 -13.55 -15.15
C LYS A 166 4.47 -14.49 -13.94
N GLU A 167 5.10 -15.66 -13.98
CA GLU A 167 5.14 -16.65 -12.89
C GLU A 167 5.71 -16.06 -11.59
N SER A 168 6.61 -15.08 -11.68
CA SER A 168 7.21 -14.42 -10.52
C SER A 168 6.24 -13.47 -9.80
N THR A 169 5.01 -13.29 -10.31
CA THR A 169 4.03 -12.31 -9.80
C THR A 169 2.65 -12.89 -9.45
N GLU A 170 2.35 -14.15 -9.76
CA GLU A 170 1.01 -14.72 -9.54
C GLU A 170 0.60 -14.77 -8.06
N TYR A 171 1.54 -15.02 -7.15
CA TYR A 171 1.25 -14.98 -5.72
C TYR A 171 0.93 -13.55 -5.23
N CYS A 172 1.49 -12.51 -5.88
CA CYS A 172 1.14 -11.14 -5.59
C CYS A 172 -0.33 -10.86 -5.98
N ASP A 173 -0.75 -11.36 -7.15
CA ASP A 173 -2.14 -11.25 -7.58
C ASP A 173 -3.08 -11.97 -6.61
N PHE A 174 -2.72 -13.16 -6.14
CA PHE A 174 -3.47 -13.88 -5.12
C PHE A 174 -3.60 -13.07 -3.81
N ILE A 175 -2.50 -12.53 -3.29
CA ILE A 175 -2.50 -11.72 -2.06
C ILE A 175 -3.37 -10.47 -2.27
N PHE A 176 -3.26 -9.81 -3.42
CA PHE A 176 -4.11 -8.67 -3.74
C PHE A 176 -5.58 -9.07 -3.71
N ASP A 177 -5.97 -10.16 -4.36
CA ASP A 177 -7.37 -10.58 -4.42
C ASP A 177 -7.94 -10.93 -3.05
N VAL A 178 -7.14 -11.55 -2.18
CA VAL A 178 -7.52 -11.87 -0.80
C VAL A 178 -7.78 -10.62 0.04
N PHE A 179 -6.91 -9.61 -0.02
CA PHE A 179 -7.03 -8.44 0.85
C PHE A 179 -7.80 -7.25 0.23
N CYS A 180 -7.84 -7.15 -1.10
CA CYS A 180 -8.36 -5.99 -1.82
C CYS A 180 -9.61 -6.31 -2.67
N GLY A 181 -9.94 -7.58 -2.81
CA GLY A 181 -10.98 -8.09 -3.70
C GLY A 181 -10.49 -8.21 -5.14
N SER A 182 -11.03 -9.19 -5.86
CA SER A 182 -10.67 -9.46 -7.26
C SER A 182 -11.28 -8.48 -8.27
N ALA A 183 -12.26 -7.67 -7.86
CA ALA A 183 -12.89 -6.64 -8.68
C ALA A 183 -13.39 -5.43 -7.85
N PRO A 184 -13.43 -4.23 -8.45
CA PRO A 184 -12.89 -3.89 -9.77
C PRO A 184 -11.35 -3.83 -9.76
N LYS A 185 -10.72 -4.01 -10.93
CA LYS A 185 -9.29 -3.77 -11.17
C LYS A 185 -9.12 -2.78 -12.32
N PHE A 186 -8.57 -1.61 -12.04
CA PHE A 186 -8.20 -0.60 -13.02
C PHE A 186 -6.73 -0.78 -13.34
N TYR A 187 -6.42 -1.24 -14.55
CA TYR A 187 -5.05 -1.44 -15.02
C TYR A 187 -4.42 -0.10 -15.39
N MET A 188 -3.33 0.22 -14.71
CA MET A 188 -2.64 1.51 -14.81
C MET A 188 -1.38 1.40 -15.67
N TYR A 189 -0.82 0.19 -15.82
CA TYR A 189 0.37 -0.06 -16.64
C TYR A 189 0.00 -0.68 -17.99
N ASN A 190 0.72 -0.27 -19.04
CA ASN A 190 0.80 -0.97 -20.31
C ASN A 190 2.24 -0.89 -20.87
N PRO A 191 2.60 -1.70 -21.88
CA PRO A 191 3.97 -1.74 -22.41
C PRO A 191 4.49 -0.42 -22.99
N SER A 192 3.62 0.55 -23.31
CA SER A 192 4.03 1.87 -23.82
C SER A 192 4.44 2.84 -22.72
N CYS A 193 4.16 2.54 -21.44
CA CYS A 193 4.41 3.45 -20.32
C CYS A 193 5.86 3.90 -20.17
N PRO A 194 6.90 3.04 -20.29
CA PRO A 194 8.29 3.48 -20.21
C PRO A 194 8.62 4.56 -21.25
N ALA A 195 8.26 4.33 -22.51
CA ALA A 195 8.53 5.26 -23.60
C ALA A 195 7.77 6.60 -23.44
N LEU A 196 6.52 6.56 -22.97
CA LEU A 196 5.74 7.77 -22.72
C LEU A 196 6.38 8.66 -21.64
N LEU A 197 6.81 8.05 -20.54
CA LEU A 197 7.43 8.77 -19.43
C LEU A 197 8.83 9.30 -19.79
N GLU A 198 9.62 8.55 -20.57
CA GLU A 198 10.92 8.99 -21.08
C GLU A 198 10.79 10.18 -22.03
N LYS A 199 9.81 10.14 -22.93
CA LYS A 199 9.50 11.26 -23.83
C LYS A 199 9.08 12.50 -23.05
N ALA A 200 8.27 12.35 -21.99
CA ALA A 200 7.88 13.46 -21.14
C ALA A 200 9.07 14.08 -20.39
N ALA A 201 9.96 13.24 -19.85
CA ALA A 201 11.16 13.69 -19.14
C ALA A 201 12.17 14.40 -20.06
N SER A 202 12.27 14.01 -21.33
CA SER A 202 13.16 14.63 -22.32
C SER A 202 12.57 15.88 -22.97
N GLY A 203 11.25 15.93 -23.18
CA GLY A 203 10.54 17.08 -23.74
C GLY A 203 10.55 18.34 -22.87
N GLY A 204 10.79 18.21 -21.56
CA GLY A 204 11.03 19.34 -20.65
C GLY A 204 12.43 19.96 -20.76
N ARG A 205 13.33 19.39 -21.58
CA ARG A 205 14.72 19.83 -21.75
C ARG A 205 14.94 20.41 -23.15
N SER A 206 14.02 21.25 -23.62
CA SER A 206 14.23 22.00 -24.87
C SER A 206 15.38 22.99 -24.65
N LYS A 207 16.44 22.82 -25.43
CA LYS A 207 17.61 23.70 -25.46
C LYS A 207 17.17 25.12 -25.78
N VAL A 208 17.51 26.06 -24.90
CA VAL A 208 17.74 27.47 -25.27
C VAL A 208 19.11 27.55 -25.91
#